data_AF-A0A9D1XJQ3-F1
#
_entry.id   AF-A0A9D1XJQ3-F1
#
_cell.length_a   1.000
_cell.length_b   1.000
_cell.length_c   1.000
_cell.angle_alpha   90.00
_cell.angle_beta   90.00
_cell.angle_gamma   90.00
#
_symmetry.space_group_name_H-M   'P 1'
#
loop_
_entity.id
_entity.type
_entity.pdbx_description
1 polymer ?
#
loop_
_entity_poly.entity_id
_entity_poly.type
_entity_poly.pdbx_seq_one_letter_code
_entity_poly.pdbx_strand_id
1 'polypeptide(L)'
;MNRKEFIEQLSYLLQDIEDEERQAALEYYEDYFDEAGIENEALIIEELGSPERVAAIIKAGLENRFDQDIEYTESKMDNAYYQQNQEIIEAKIVDDKTNQTKDSHFKGNPERNRILLIGIIVGAIFLFGIAGSALISIAFALFMAILGVCFGILIGGFACLIGAVVCFIKGIMLLGSYLGAGLLILATGFGLLALSLLFFYLDGWIIKLIPRIFKACVKLAREALYFLQQFFNRGGQTE
;
A
#
# COMPACT_ATOMS: atom_id res chain seq x y z
N MET A 1 2.73 -6.19 -31.09
CA MET A 1 1.34 -6.67 -31.08
C MET A 1 0.49 -5.51 -30.61
N ASN A 2 -0.64 -5.24 -31.27
CA ASN A 2 -1.60 -4.21 -30.84
C ASN A 2 -2.80 -4.86 -30.13
N ARG A 3 -3.68 -4.05 -29.51
CA ARG A 3 -4.88 -4.54 -28.80
C ARG A 3 -5.69 -5.52 -29.65
N LYS A 4 -5.95 -5.14 -30.90
CA LYS A 4 -6.78 -5.93 -31.82
C LYS A 4 -6.16 -7.30 -32.10
N GLU A 5 -4.86 -7.35 -32.37
CA GLU A 5 -4.11 -8.58 -32.58
C GLU A 5 -4.10 -9.46 -31.32
N PHE A 6 -3.97 -8.85 -30.13
CA PHE A 6 -4.01 -9.57 -28.86
C PHE A 6 -5.36 -10.24 -28.62
N ILE A 7 -6.46 -9.48 -28.77
CA ILE A 7 -7.83 -9.97 -28.59
C ILE A 7 -8.18 -11.02 -29.65
N GLU A 8 -7.76 -10.82 -30.90
CA GLU A 8 -7.98 -11.79 -31.99
C GLU A 8 -7.26 -13.12 -31.69
N GLN A 9 -6.00 -13.06 -31.26
CA GLN A 9 -5.26 -14.26 -30.86
C GLN A 9 -5.86 -14.93 -29.63
N LEU A 10 -6.27 -14.15 -28.63
CA LEU A 10 -6.96 -14.67 -27.44
C LEU A 10 -8.28 -15.36 -27.84
N SER A 11 -9.05 -14.78 -28.75
CA SER A 11 -10.32 -15.35 -29.23
C SER A 11 -10.11 -16.68 -29.93
N TYR A 12 -9.05 -16.81 -30.74
CA TYR A 12 -8.67 -18.05 -31.41
C TYR A 12 -8.23 -19.13 -30.42
N LEU A 13 -7.46 -18.74 -29.40
CA LEU A 13 -6.97 -19.66 -28.38
C LEU A 13 -8.10 -20.17 -27.47
N LEU A 14 -9.19 -19.43 -27.32
CA LEU A 14 -10.35 -19.80 -26.50
C LEU A 14 -11.49 -20.45 -27.30
N GLN A 15 -11.27 -20.83 -28.57
CA GLN A 15 -12.31 -21.44 -29.44
C GLN A 15 -12.86 -22.78 -28.94
N ASP A 16 -12.12 -23.45 -28.06
CA ASP A 16 -12.42 -24.75 -27.45
C ASP A 16 -13.24 -24.66 -26.15
N ILE A 17 -13.57 -23.45 -25.70
CA ILE A 17 -14.42 -23.17 -24.53
C ILE A 17 -15.85 -22.84 -25.00
N GLU A 18 -16.83 -22.99 -24.11
CA GLU A 18 -18.22 -22.60 -24.35
C GLU A 18 -18.34 -21.13 -24.79
N ASP A 19 -19.25 -20.88 -25.75
CA ASP A 19 -19.36 -19.58 -26.40
C ASP A 19 -19.65 -18.43 -25.41
N GLU A 20 -20.44 -18.70 -24.36
CA GLU A 20 -20.77 -17.73 -23.32
C GLU A 20 -19.53 -17.33 -22.49
N GLU A 21 -18.73 -18.31 -22.06
CA GLU A 21 -17.51 -18.07 -21.26
C GLU A 21 -16.41 -17.42 -22.10
N ARG A 22 -16.31 -17.81 -23.38
CA ARG A 22 -15.41 -17.16 -24.34
C ARG A 22 -15.78 -15.70 -24.54
N GLN A 23 -17.07 -15.39 -24.75
CA GLN A 23 -17.52 -14.02 -24.96
C GLN A 23 -17.31 -13.17 -23.71
N ALA A 24 -17.64 -13.68 -22.52
CA ALA A 24 -17.42 -12.99 -21.26
C ALA A 24 -15.92 -12.72 -21.01
N ALA A 25 -15.04 -13.68 -21.33
CA ALA A 25 -13.60 -13.48 -21.20
C ALA A 25 -13.08 -12.40 -22.15
N LEU A 26 -13.52 -12.41 -23.42
CA LEU A 26 -13.11 -11.40 -24.40
C LEU A 26 -13.60 -10.01 -24.02
N GLU A 27 -14.86 -9.87 -23.59
CA GLU A 27 -15.43 -8.60 -23.12
C GLU A 27 -14.64 -8.04 -21.94
N TYR A 28 -14.27 -8.88 -20.96
CA TYR A 28 -13.45 -8.46 -19.82
C TYR A 28 -12.10 -7.86 -20.24
N TYR A 29 -11.40 -8.49 -21.18
CA TYR A 29 -10.11 -7.97 -21.65
C TYR A 29 -10.29 -6.76 -22.56
N GLU A 30 -11.36 -6.69 -23.36
CA GLU A 30 -11.69 -5.51 -24.15
C GLU A 30 -11.93 -4.28 -23.27
N ASP A 31 -12.75 -4.42 -22.22
CA ASP A 31 -13.01 -3.36 -21.24
C ASP A 31 -11.72 -2.92 -20.53
N TYR A 32 -10.85 -3.88 -20.19
CA TYR A 32 -9.57 -3.58 -19.55
C TYR A 32 -8.64 -2.73 -20.46
N PHE A 33 -8.64 -3.00 -21.76
CA PHE A 33 -7.93 -2.17 -22.72
C PHE A 33 -8.60 -0.80 -22.91
N ASP A 34 -9.93 -0.73 -22.86
CA ASP A 34 -10.68 0.53 -22.95
C ASP A 34 -10.42 1.44 -21.73
N GLU A 35 -10.34 0.88 -20.53
CA GLU A 35 -9.99 1.62 -19.30
C GLU A 35 -8.56 2.19 -19.34
N ALA A 36 -7.62 1.45 -19.92
CA ALA A 36 -6.24 1.90 -20.07
C ALA A 36 -6.11 3.03 -21.11
N GLY A 37 -6.99 3.04 -22.11
CA GLY A 37 -6.99 3.98 -23.22
C GLY A 37 -5.86 3.72 -24.23
N ILE A 38 -6.03 4.27 -25.44
CA ILE A 38 -5.16 4.03 -26.61
C ILE A 38 -3.68 4.34 -26.32
N GLU A 39 -3.40 5.30 -25.42
CA GLU A 39 -2.03 5.71 -25.06
C GLU A 39 -1.27 4.62 -24.27
N ASN A 40 -1.98 3.71 -23.58
CA ASN A 40 -1.37 2.73 -22.69
C ASN A 40 -1.50 1.27 -23.18
N GLU A 41 -2.10 1.02 -24.35
CA GLU A 41 -2.29 -0.34 -24.89
C GLU A 41 -0.98 -1.14 -24.97
N ALA A 42 0.12 -0.50 -25.34
CA ALA A 42 1.43 -1.15 -25.43
C ALA A 42 1.96 -1.61 -24.06
N LEU A 43 1.71 -0.83 -23.00
CA LEU A 43 2.09 -1.18 -21.63
C LEU A 43 1.22 -2.31 -21.09
N ILE A 44 -0.08 -2.29 -21.39
CA ILE A 44 -1.00 -3.36 -21.00
C ILE A 44 -0.63 -4.68 -21.67
N ILE A 45 -0.23 -4.66 -22.94
CA ILE A 45 0.24 -5.87 -23.63
C ILE A 45 1.52 -6.42 -22.98
N GLU A 46 2.43 -5.55 -22.54
CA GLU A 46 3.63 -5.97 -21.82
C GLU A 46 3.28 -6.57 -20.44
N GLU A 47 2.30 -5.99 -19.74
CA GLU A 47 1.82 -6.45 -18.43
C GLU A 47 1.07 -7.78 -18.50
N LEU A 48 0.15 -7.92 -19.45
CA LEU A 48 -0.61 -9.15 -19.70
C LEU A 48 0.29 -10.27 -20.23
N GLY A 49 1.36 -9.93 -20.95
CA GLY A 49 2.28 -10.87 -21.56
C GLY A 49 1.72 -11.44 -22.86
N SER A 50 1.89 -12.74 -23.09
CA SER A 50 1.44 -13.37 -24.33
C SER A 50 -0.02 -13.86 -24.23
N PRO A 51 -0.82 -13.76 -25.31
CA PRO A 51 -2.23 -14.18 -25.29
C PRO A 51 -2.38 -15.68 -25.00
N GLU A 52 -1.37 -16.51 -25.30
CA GLU A 52 -1.32 -17.92 -24.92
C GLU A 52 -1.31 -18.12 -23.40
N ARG A 53 -0.57 -17.27 -22.68
CA ARG A 53 -0.53 -17.31 -21.22
C ARG A 53 -1.90 -16.97 -20.64
N VAL A 54 -2.52 -15.91 -21.17
CA VAL A 54 -3.84 -15.47 -20.73
C VAL A 54 -4.90 -16.54 -21.02
N ALA A 55 -4.88 -17.13 -22.22
CA ALA A 55 -5.78 -18.22 -22.59
C ALA A 55 -5.63 -19.44 -21.67
N ALA A 56 -4.39 -19.81 -21.32
CA ALA A 56 -4.13 -20.91 -20.40
C ALA A 56 -4.69 -20.66 -18.98
N ILE A 57 -4.59 -19.42 -18.49
CA ILE A 57 -5.14 -19.02 -17.18
C ILE A 57 -6.66 -19.10 -17.18
N ILE A 58 -7.32 -18.60 -18.24
CA ILE A 58 -8.77 -18.64 -18.38
C ILE A 58 -9.25 -20.09 -18.39
N LYS A 59 -8.66 -20.94 -19.24
CA LYS A 59 -9.00 -22.37 -19.34
C LYS A 59 -8.85 -23.11 -18.03
N ALA A 60 -7.71 -22.91 -17.34
CA ALA A 60 -7.49 -23.52 -16.04
C ALA A 60 -8.48 -23.01 -14.99
N GLY A 61 -8.86 -21.73 -15.04
CA GLY A 61 -9.88 -21.16 -14.17
C GLY A 61 -11.26 -21.79 -14.38
N LEU A 62 -11.60 -22.13 -15.62
CA LEU A 62 -12.87 -22.76 -16.00
C LEU A 62 -12.88 -24.26 -15.63
N GLU A 63 -11.82 -25.01 -15.92
CA GLU A 63 -11.70 -26.43 -15.51
C GLU A 63 -11.87 -26.60 -13.99
N ASN A 64 -11.33 -25.69 -13.17
CA ASN A 64 -11.51 -25.73 -11.72
C ASN A 64 -12.91 -25.30 -11.24
N ARG A 65 -13.70 -24.63 -12.08
CA ARG A 65 -15.13 -24.36 -11.81
C ARG A 65 -16.01 -25.56 -12.15
N PHE A 66 -15.66 -26.32 -13.18
CA PHE A 66 -16.38 -27.55 -13.53
C PHE A 66 -16.26 -28.64 -12.45
N ASP A 67 -15.13 -28.71 -11.73
CA ASP A 67 -14.96 -29.61 -10.58
C ASP A 67 -15.67 -29.12 -9.28
N GLN A 68 -16.17 -27.88 -9.26
CA GLN A 68 -16.82 -27.26 -8.10
C GLN A 68 -18.36 -27.38 -8.08
N ASP A 69 -18.96 -28.09 -9.03
CA ASP A 69 -20.42 -28.27 -9.06
C ASP A 69 -20.95 -29.35 -8.08
N ILE A 70 -20.15 -29.68 -7.05
CA ILE A 70 -20.61 -30.35 -5.84
C ILE A 70 -20.31 -29.46 -4.63
N GLU A 71 -21.37 -28.82 -4.16
CA GLU A 71 -21.57 -28.31 -2.79
C GLU A 71 -20.99 -26.92 -2.47
N TYR A 72 -21.81 -25.90 -2.76
CA TYR A 72 -21.74 -24.57 -2.15
C TYR A 72 -21.77 -24.67 -0.62
N THR A 73 -20.71 -24.23 0.08
CA THR A 73 -20.74 -23.30 1.24
C THR A 73 -19.31 -22.95 1.71
N GLU A 74 -18.99 -21.66 1.64
CA GLU A 74 -17.98 -20.89 2.37
C GLU A 74 -16.91 -21.64 3.20
N SER A 75 -15.67 -21.77 2.68
CA SER A 75 -14.44 -21.80 3.50
C SER A 75 -13.17 -21.69 2.63
N LYS A 76 -12.31 -20.70 2.95
CA LYS A 76 -10.87 -20.57 2.64
C LYS A 76 -10.34 -21.25 1.35
N MET A 77 -10.20 -20.46 0.29
CA MET A 77 -9.23 -20.74 -0.79
C MET A 77 -7.81 -20.55 -0.25
N ASP A 78 -7.16 -21.67 0.11
CA ASP A 78 -5.72 -21.71 0.40
C ASP A 78 -4.93 -21.37 -0.87
N ASN A 79 -4.04 -20.40 -0.76
CA ASN A 79 -3.18 -19.85 -1.83
C ASN A 79 -2.16 -20.85 -2.42
N ALA A 80 -2.26 -22.14 -2.10
CA ALA A 80 -1.33 -23.19 -2.55
C ALA A 80 -1.64 -23.68 -3.98
N TYR A 81 -2.90 -23.63 -4.40
CA TYR A 81 -3.34 -24.20 -5.68
C TYR A 81 -2.94 -23.34 -6.89
N TYR A 82 -2.95 -22.00 -6.73
CA TYR A 82 -2.44 -21.07 -7.74
C TYR A 82 -0.92 -21.15 -7.89
N GLN A 83 -0.18 -21.41 -6.80
CA GLN A 83 1.28 -21.57 -6.85
C GLN A 83 1.69 -22.86 -7.55
N GLN A 84 0.99 -23.97 -7.28
CA GLN A 84 1.30 -25.26 -7.91
C GLN A 84 1.01 -25.26 -9.42
N ASN A 85 -0.10 -24.65 -9.85
CA ASN A 85 -0.41 -24.55 -11.28
C ASN A 85 0.49 -23.55 -12.00
N GLN A 86 0.93 -22.47 -11.34
CA GLN A 86 2.01 -21.61 -11.86
C GLN A 86 3.32 -22.37 -11.99
N GLU A 87 3.70 -23.21 -11.01
CA GLU A 87 4.92 -24.04 -11.09
C GLU A 87 4.84 -25.10 -12.20
N ILE A 88 3.68 -25.69 -12.49
CA ILE A 88 3.52 -26.68 -13.57
C ILE A 88 3.51 -26.00 -14.95
N ILE A 89 2.88 -24.83 -15.07
CA ILE A 89 2.87 -24.04 -16.30
C ILE A 89 4.27 -23.44 -16.56
N GLU A 90 4.95 -22.94 -15.53
CA GLU A 90 6.35 -22.52 -15.62
C GLU A 90 7.27 -23.71 -15.92
N ALA A 91 7.12 -24.87 -15.29
CA ALA A 91 7.95 -26.05 -15.58
C ALA A 91 7.80 -26.53 -17.04
N LYS A 92 6.59 -26.46 -17.60
CA LYS A 92 6.32 -26.84 -19.00
C LYS A 92 6.80 -25.78 -20.01
N ILE A 93 6.82 -24.50 -19.62
CA ILE A 93 7.35 -23.39 -20.44
C ILE A 93 8.89 -23.30 -20.33
N VAL A 94 9.46 -23.74 -19.19
CA VAL A 94 10.90 -23.74 -18.90
C VAL A 94 11.63 -24.88 -19.60
N ASP A 95 11.02 -26.07 -19.73
CA ASP A 95 11.60 -27.20 -20.47
C ASP A 95 11.79 -26.87 -21.97
N ASP A 96 10.93 -26.01 -22.52
CA ASP A 96 10.98 -25.56 -23.91
C ASP A 96 12.01 -24.44 -24.16
N LYS A 97 12.49 -23.73 -23.12
CA LYS A 97 13.29 -22.50 -23.30
C LYS A 97 14.79 -22.57 -23.02
N THR A 98 15.33 -23.37 -22.11
CA THR A 98 16.79 -23.30 -21.84
C THR A 98 17.23 -24.48 -20.97
N ASN A 99 17.98 -25.47 -21.42
CA ASN A 99 19.25 -25.41 -22.15
C ASN A 99 20.31 -24.45 -21.61
N GLN A 100 20.07 -23.70 -20.53
CA GLN A 100 21.12 -22.88 -19.90
C GLN A 100 20.95 -22.83 -18.38
N THR A 101 21.71 -23.73 -17.77
CA THR A 101 22.64 -23.46 -16.66
C THR A 101 22.13 -22.75 -15.39
N LYS A 102 22.22 -23.54 -14.31
CA LYS A 102 22.81 -23.25 -12.99
C LYS A 102 21.95 -22.54 -11.94
N ASP A 103 21.35 -23.39 -11.11
CA ASP A 103 21.51 -23.44 -9.65
C ASP A 103 22.12 -22.22 -8.96
N SER A 104 21.31 -21.54 -8.15
CA SER A 104 21.74 -21.23 -6.79
C SER A 104 20.57 -21.19 -5.80
N HIS A 105 20.69 -22.04 -4.79
CA HIS A 105 19.83 -22.16 -3.63
C HIS A 105 19.74 -20.85 -2.82
N PHE A 106 18.54 -20.28 -2.65
CA PHE A 106 18.26 -19.38 -1.52
C PHE A 106 16.89 -19.69 -0.90
N LYS A 107 16.92 -20.48 0.18
CA LYS A 107 15.76 -20.87 0.98
C LYS A 107 15.47 -19.76 1.99
N GLY A 108 14.55 -18.84 1.65
CA GLY A 108 14.17 -17.69 2.47
C GLY A 108 12.77 -17.81 3.09
N ASN A 109 12.70 -17.74 4.42
CA ASN A 109 11.48 -17.84 5.24
C ASN A 109 10.36 -16.85 4.81
N PRO A 110 9.11 -17.31 4.53
CA PRO A 110 8.02 -16.54 3.89
C PRO A 110 7.34 -15.43 4.73
N GLU A 111 7.87 -15.10 5.91
CA GLU A 111 7.30 -14.02 6.75
C GLU A 111 8.05 -12.69 6.60
N ARG A 112 9.34 -12.70 6.23
CA ARG A 112 10.15 -11.48 6.08
C ARG A 112 10.04 -10.83 4.70
N ASN A 113 9.71 -11.62 3.69
CA ASN A 113 9.57 -11.21 2.29
C ASN A 113 8.24 -10.49 2.01
N ARG A 114 7.15 -10.77 2.74
CA ARG A 114 5.89 -10.00 2.62
C ARG A 114 6.04 -8.54 3.06
N ILE A 115 6.76 -8.29 4.17
CA ILE A 115 7.03 -6.93 4.67
C ILE A 115 7.98 -6.18 3.71
N LEU A 116 8.98 -6.87 3.17
CA LEU A 116 9.88 -6.32 2.13
C LEU A 116 9.14 -6.01 0.82
N LEU A 117 8.21 -6.86 0.40
CA LEU A 117 7.40 -6.66 -0.80
C LEU A 117 6.45 -5.45 -0.64
N ILE A 118 5.79 -5.33 0.52
CA ILE A 118 4.94 -4.18 0.83
C ILE A 118 5.78 -2.89 0.89
N GLY A 119 6.97 -2.94 1.47
CA GLY A 119 7.89 -1.79 1.48
C GLY A 119 8.35 -1.35 0.08
N ILE A 120 8.57 -2.31 -0.82
CA ILE A 120 8.96 -2.04 -2.22
C ILE A 120 7.78 -1.48 -3.02
N ILE A 121 6.55 -1.98 -2.83
CA ILE A 121 5.35 -1.49 -3.52
C ILE A 121 5.04 -0.06 -3.09
N VAL A 122 5.10 0.23 -1.78
CA VAL A 122 4.93 1.59 -1.25
C VAL A 122 6.05 2.53 -1.75
N GLY A 123 7.28 2.04 -1.85
CA GLY A 123 8.41 2.78 -2.44
C GLY A 123 8.26 3.04 -3.95
N ALA A 124 7.71 2.10 -4.70
CA ALA A 124 7.50 2.20 -6.15
C ALA A 124 6.37 3.19 -6.51
N ILE A 125 5.29 3.20 -5.73
CA ILE A 125 4.21 4.20 -5.84
C ILE A 125 4.74 5.62 -5.57
N PHE A 126 5.71 5.74 -4.64
CA PHE A 126 6.35 7.01 -4.31
C PHE A 126 7.31 7.52 -5.42
N LEU A 127 7.89 6.60 -6.20
CA LEU A 127 8.80 6.91 -7.30
C LEU A 127 8.09 7.27 -8.61
N PHE A 128 6.91 6.71 -8.88
CA PHE A 128 6.17 6.97 -10.13
C PHE A 128 5.26 8.20 -10.07
N GLY A 129 4.95 8.71 -8.88
CA GLY A 129 4.11 9.90 -8.69
C GLY A 129 4.78 11.23 -9.08
N ILE A 130 5.77 11.26 -9.99
CA ILE A 130 6.57 12.47 -10.30
C ILE A 130 5.90 13.40 -11.31
N ALA A 131 4.95 12.92 -12.13
CA ALA A 131 4.37 13.74 -13.20
C ALA A 131 3.24 14.73 -12.77
N GLY A 132 2.72 14.63 -11.52
CA GLY A 132 1.73 15.57 -10.96
C GLY A 132 2.15 16.18 -9.59
N SER A 133 3.43 16.08 -9.26
CA SER A 133 3.91 15.82 -7.89
C SER A 133 4.09 17.02 -6.97
N ALA A 134 4.11 18.26 -7.47
CA ALA A 134 4.51 19.40 -6.62
C ALA A 134 3.50 19.67 -5.49
N LEU A 135 2.20 19.60 -5.76
CA LEU A 135 1.17 19.89 -4.75
C LEU A 135 0.90 18.68 -3.82
N ILE A 136 0.92 17.47 -4.38
CA ILE A 136 0.63 16.24 -3.62
C ILE A 136 1.81 15.89 -2.69
N SER A 137 3.06 16.12 -3.12
CA SER A 137 4.23 15.91 -2.26
C SER A 137 4.26 16.86 -1.06
N ILE A 138 3.87 18.13 -1.26
CA ILE A 138 3.77 19.10 -0.16
C ILE A 138 2.68 18.67 0.83
N ALA A 139 1.52 18.24 0.33
CA ALA A 139 0.43 17.76 1.20
C ALA A 139 0.84 16.49 1.98
N PHE A 140 1.53 15.55 1.32
CA PHE A 140 2.01 14.34 1.96
C PHE A 140 3.13 14.61 2.97
N ALA A 141 4.06 15.51 2.66
CA ALA A 141 5.12 15.93 3.58
C ALA A 141 4.53 16.60 4.82
N LEU A 142 3.51 17.45 4.66
CA LEU A 142 2.79 18.05 5.79
C LEU A 142 2.06 16.99 6.62
N PHE A 143 1.43 16.01 5.97
CA PHE A 143 0.76 14.91 6.67
C PHE A 143 1.75 14.07 7.48
N MET A 144 2.88 13.68 6.88
CA MET A 144 3.92 12.92 7.57
C MET A 144 4.60 13.72 8.68
N ALA A 145 4.78 15.04 8.51
CA ALA A 145 5.28 15.90 9.57
C ALA A 145 4.33 15.92 10.77
N ILE A 146 3.02 16.03 10.55
CA ILE A 146 2.00 15.99 11.61
C ILE A 146 1.99 14.63 12.31
N LEU A 147 2.02 13.54 11.54
CA LEU A 147 2.11 12.19 12.11
C LEU A 147 3.40 12.01 12.92
N GLY A 148 4.54 12.46 12.41
CA GLY A 148 5.82 12.39 13.10
C GLY A 148 5.81 13.14 14.43
N VAL A 149 5.17 14.32 14.49
CA VAL A 149 4.98 15.07 15.73
C VAL A 149 4.11 14.29 16.73
N CYS A 150 2.98 13.72 16.29
CA CYS A 150 2.14 12.88 17.16
C CYS A 150 2.91 11.66 17.70
N PHE A 151 3.60 10.92 16.83
CA PHE A 151 4.38 9.76 17.25
C PHE A 151 5.52 10.15 18.18
N GLY A 152 6.19 11.27 17.92
CA GLY A 152 7.26 11.80 18.77
C GLY A 152 6.78 12.16 20.17
N ILE A 153 5.62 12.83 20.28
CA ILE A 153 5.01 13.18 21.58
C ILE A 153 4.57 11.91 22.31
N LEU A 154 3.95 10.95 21.62
CA LEU A 154 3.51 9.69 22.20
C LEU A 154 4.69 8.88 22.76
N ILE A 155 5.73 8.67 21.95
CA ILE A 155 6.94 7.93 22.36
C ILE A 155 7.67 8.69 23.49
N GLY A 156 7.77 10.02 23.39
CA GLY A 156 8.37 10.86 24.42
C GLY A 156 7.63 10.78 25.76
N GLY A 157 6.30 10.72 25.73
CA GLY A 157 5.45 10.51 26.91
C GLY A 157 5.71 9.16 27.56
N PHE A 158 5.78 8.07 26.79
CA PHE A 158 6.14 6.75 27.31
C PHE A 158 7.56 6.70 27.89
N ALA A 159 8.53 7.31 27.22
CA ALA A 159 9.90 7.40 27.72
C ALA A 159 9.98 8.14 29.06
N CYS A 160 9.24 9.24 29.22
CA CYS A 160 9.15 9.97 30.49
C CYS A 160 8.47 9.14 31.59
N LEU A 161 7.44 8.35 31.27
CA LEU A 161 6.81 7.43 32.23
C LEU A 161 7.79 6.39 32.77
N ILE A 162 8.57 5.78 31.87
CA ILE A 162 9.60 4.81 32.26
C ILE A 162 10.66 5.49 33.12
N GLY A 163 11.12 6.68 32.73
CA GLY A 163 12.07 7.49 33.50
C GLY A 163 11.56 7.80 34.91
N ALA A 164 10.28 8.15 35.04
CA ALA A 164 9.66 8.40 36.34
C ALA A 164 9.70 7.17 37.24
N VAL A 165 9.35 5.98 36.72
CA VAL A 165 9.39 4.73 37.49
C VAL A 165 10.81 4.42 37.99
N VAL A 166 11.83 4.62 37.14
CA VAL A 166 13.24 4.45 37.53
C VAL A 166 13.63 5.43 38.63
N CYS A 167 13.21 6.69 38.53
CA CYS A 167 13.41 7.70 39.58
C CYS A 167 12.74 7.30 40.90
N PHE A 168 11.54 6.71 40.88
CA PHE A 168 10.89 6.22 42.10
C PHE A 168 11.68 5.11 42.77
N ILE A 169 12.14 4.12 42.01
CA ILE A 169 12.92 2.99 42.55
C ILE A 169 14.23 3.50 43.18
N LYS A 170 14.98 4.35 42.46
CA LYS A 170 16.23 4.92 42.97
C LYS A 170 16.01 5.86 44.14
N GLY A 171 14.94 6.67 44.09
CA GLY A 171 14.55 7.57 45.17
C GLY A 171 14.29 6.82 46.47
N ILE A 172 13.47 5.77 46.43
CA ILE A 172 13.16 4.94 47.61
C ILE A 172 14.42 4.25 48.15
N MET A 173 15.30 3.72 47.29
CA MET A 173 16.56 3.11 47.75
C MET A 173 17.47 4.12 48.46
N LEU A 174 17.50 5.38 48.02
CA LEU A 174 18.34 6.43 48.59
C LEU A 174 17.77 7.02 49.89
N LEU A 175 16.46 6.87 50.17
CA LEU A 175 15.86 7.36 51.41
C LEU A 175 16.51 6.77 52.67
N GLY A 176 16.99 5.51 52.59
CA GLY A 176 17.62 4.83 53.72
C GLY A 176 19.03 5.33 54.07
N SER A 177 19.73 5.99 53.13
CA SER A 177 21.10 6.45 53.32
C SER A 177 21.22 7.97 53.31
N TYR A 178 20.49 8.65 52.42
CA TYR A 178 20.56 10.08 52.20
C TYR A 178 19.15 10.64 52.03
N LEU A 179 18.48 10.92 53.15
CA LEU A 179 17.09 11.37 53.17
C LEU A 179 16.81 12.55 52.22
N GLY A 180 17.71 13.55 52.20
CA GLY A 180 17.59 14.72 51.33
C GLY A 180 17.71 14.39 49.84
N ALA A 181 18.67 13.56 49.46
CA ALA A 181 18.86 13.17 48.05
C ALA A 181 17.70 12.29 47.56
N GLY A 182 17.21 11.39 48.41
CA GLY A 182 16.03 10.58 48.13
C GLY A 182 14.79 11.44 47.85
N LEU A 183 14.53 12.46 48.68
CA LEU A 183 13.39 13.36 48.50
C LEU A 183 13.47 14.15 47.18
N LEU A 184 14.66 14.65 46.84
CA LEU A 184 14.87 15.41 45.60
C LEU A 184 14.60 14.55 44.36
N ILE A 185 15.09 13.30 44.34
CA ILE A 185 14.88 12.38 43.22
C ILE A 185 13.40 12.00 43.09
N LEU A 186 12.69 11.80 44.21
CA LEU A 186 11.24 11.57 44.19
C LEU A 186 10.48 12.79 43.64
N ALA A 187 10.87 14.01 44.02
CA ALA A 187 10.28 15.22 43.47
C ALA A 187 10.49 15.33 41.95
N THR A 188 11.69 14.97 41.45
CA THR A 188 11.94 14.86 40.01
C THR A 188 11.07 13.80 39.35
N GLY A 189 10.86 12.65 40.00
CA GLY A 189 9.96 11.59 39.54
C GLY A 189 8.51 12.06 39.38
N PHE A 190 7.97 12.80 40.35
CA PHE A 190 6.64 13.41 40.22
C PHE A 190 6.60 14.48 39.11
N GLY A 191 7.67 15.25 38.94
CA GLY A 191 7.80 16.20 37.82
C GLY A 191 7.74 15.51 36.45
N LEU A 192 8.43 14.38 36.29
CA LEU A 192 8.40 13.56 35.07
C LEU A 192 7.03 12.93 34.81
N LEU A 193 6.33 12.48 35.86
CA LEU A 193 4.95 12.00 35.73
C LEU A 193 4.01 13.10 35.26
N ALA A 194 4.08 14.29 35.88
CA ALA A 194 3.28 15.43 35.49
C ALA A 194 3.55 15.85 34.03
N LEU A 195 4.83 15.84 33.62
CA LEU A 195 5.23 16.11 32.23
C LEU A 195 4.68 15.06 31.26
N SER A 196 4.68 13.79 31.66
CA SER A 196 4.13 12.70 30.84
C SER A 196 2.63 12.88 30.62
N LEU A 197 1.87 13.20 31.68
CA LEU A 197 0.44 13.47 31.58
C LEU A 197 0.15 14.71 30.72
N LEU A 198 1.01 15.73 30.77
CA LEU A 198 0.92 16.89 29.90
C LEU A 198 1.05 16.49 28.43
N PHE A 199 1.98 15.61 28.07
CA PHE A 199 2.11 15.10 26.71
C PHE A 199 0.85 14.35 26.24
N PHE A 200 0.28 13.48 27.07
CA PHE A 200 -0.99 12.80 26.73
C PHE A 200 -2.18 13.75 26.59
N TYR A 201 -2.22 14.81 27.41
CA TYR A 201 -3.24 15.84 27.30
C TYR A 201 -3.12 16.63 25.99
N LEU A 202 -1.89 16.96 25.58
CA LEU A 202 -1.60 17.64 24.31
C LEU A 202 -1.97 16.76 23.11
N ASP A 203 -1.66 15.46 23.14
CA ASP A 203 -2.07 14.51 22.09
C ASP A 203 -3.59 14.49 21.89
N GLY A 204 -4.36 14.41 22.99
CA GLY A 204 -5.83 14.45 22.93
C GLY A 204 -6.37 15.76 22.36
N TRP A 205 -5.68 16.88 22.60
CA TRP A 205 -6.04 18.19 22.04
C TRP A 205 -5.68 18.29 20.55
N ILE A 206 -4.51 17.77 20.14
CA ILE A 206 -4.03 17.74 18.76
C ILE A 206 -4.97 16.90 17.88
N ILE A 207 -5.41 15.73 18.33
CA ILE A 207 -6.35 14.87 17.59
C ILE A 207 -7.66 15.60 17.28
N LYS A 208 -8.16 16.40 18.23
CA LYS A 208 -9.35 17.24 18.02
C LYS A 208 -9.10 18.43 17.09
N LEU A 209 -7.85 18.88 16.98
CA LEU A 209 -7.45 19.99 16.14
C LEU A 209 -7.31 19.60 14.66
N ILE A 210 -6.86 18.38 14.37
CA ILE A 210 -6.70 17.83 13.01
C ILE A 210 -7.93 18.08 12.10
N PRO A 211 -9.16 17.68 12.46
CA PRO A 211 -10.32 17.88 11.59
C PRO A 211 -10.70 19.35 11.41
N ARG A 212 -10.40 20.23 12.39
CA ARG A 212 -10.59 21.68 12.22
C ARG A 212 -9.61 22.26 11.23
N ILE A 213 -8.33 21.90 11.34
CA ILE A 213 -7.28 22.34 10.42
C ILE A 213 -7.59 21.82 9.02
N PHE A 214 -7.97 20.56 8.88
CA PHE A 214 -8.33 19.97 7.58
C PHE A 214 -9.48 20.74 6.89
N LYS A 215 -10.56 21.03 7.62
CA LYS A 215 -11.67 21.83 7.09
C LYS A 215 -11.23 23.24 6.67
N ALA A 216 -10.35 23.87 7.44
CA ALA A 216 -9.81 25.18 7.11
C ALA A 216 -8.92 25.13 5.85
N CYS A 217 -8.04 24.14 5.74
CA CYS A 217 -7.20 23.93 4.56
C CYS A 217 -8.03 23.67 3.30
N VAL A 218 -9.05 22.81 3.39
CA VAL A 218 -9.93 22.53 2.24
C VAL A 218 -10.69 23.78 1.81
N LYS A 219 -11.14 24.61 2.76
CA LYS A 219 -11.81 25.87 2.44
C LYS A 219 -10.87 26.83 1.69
N LEU A 220 -9.64 26.99 2.18
CA LEU A 220 -8.64 27.86 1.56
C LEU A 220 -8.21 27.35 0.18
N ALA A 221 -8.04 26.04 0.01
CA ALA A 221 -7.72 25.43 -1.28
C ALA A 221 -8.84 25.67 -2.30
N ARG A 222 -10.09 25.54 -1.87
CA ARG A 222 -11.26 25.84 -2.71
C ARG A 222 -11.28 27.31 -3.13
N GLU A 223 -11.07 28.24 -2.20
CA GLU A 223 -10.99 29.68 -2.51
C GLU A 223 -9.85 30.01 -3.47
N ALA A 224 -8.67 29.41 -3.27
CA ALA A 224 -7.53 29.60 -4.16
C ALA A 224 -7.80 29.07 -5.58
N LEU A 225 -8.44 27.91 -5.70
CA LEU A 225 -8.84 27.34 -6.99
C LEU A 225 -9.84 28.24 -7.73
N TYR A 226 -10.87 28.74 -7.04
CA TYR A 226 -11.82 29.67 -7.64
C TYR A 226 -11.14 30.96 -8.11
N PHE A 227 -10.20 31.49 -7.33
CA PHE A 227 -9.45 32.68 -7.70
C PHE A 227 -8.56 32.46 -8.94
N LEU A 228 -7.87 31.33 -9.01
CA LEU A 228 -7.06 30.95 -10.18
C LEU A 228 -7.93 30.77 -11.43
N GLN A 229 -9.09 30.13 -11.28
CA GLN A 229 -10.02 29.94 -12.38
C GLN A 229 -10.60 31.29 -12.88
N GLN A 230 -10.87 32.23 -11.97
CA GLN A 230 -11.31 33.58 -12.31
C GLN A 230 -10.21 34.39 -13.03
N PHE A 231 -8.94 34.22 -12.63
CA PHE A 231 -7.81 34.86 -13.27
C PHE A 231 -7.58 34.33 -14.69
N PHE A 232 -7.64 33.01 -14.86
CA PHE A 232 -7.46 32.36 -16.15
C PHE A 232 -8.59 32.73 -17.13
N ASN A 233 -9.84 32.78 -16.66
CA ASN A 233 -10.98 33.14 -17.49
C ASN A 233 -11.02 34.62 -17.90
N ARG A 234 -10.23 35.49 -17.24
CA ARG A 234 -10.08 36.92 -17.59
C ARG A 234 -8.98 37.19 -18.63
N GLY A 235 -8.02 36.28 -18.78
CA GLY A 235 -6.89 36.44 -19.71
C GLY A 235 -7.21 36.12 -21.17
N GLY A 236 -8.32 35.46 -21.46
CA GLY A 236 -8.73 35.06 -22.82
C GLY A 236 -9.62 36.07 -23.58
N GLN A 237 -9.79 37.29 -23.08
CA GLN A 237 -10.67 38.33 -23.68
C GLN A 237 -9.89 39.53 -24.22
N THR A 238 -8.57 39.42 -24.38
CA THR A 238 -7.71 40.46 -24.98
C THR A 238 -6.89 39.89 -26.13
N GLU A 239 -7.55 39.36 -27.15
CA GLU A 239 -7.05 39.30 -28.54
C GLU A 239 -8.21 39.53 -29.50
#